data_AF-A0A8T1B9I9-F1
#
_entry.id   AF-A0A8T1B9I9-F1
#
_cell.length_a   1.000
_cell.length_b   1.000
_cell.length_c   1.000
_cell.angle_alpha   90.00
_cell.angle_beta   90.00
_cell.angle_gamma   90.00
#
_symmetry.space_group_name_H-M   'P 1'
#
loop_
_entity.id
_entity.type
_entity.pdbx_description
1 polymer ?
#
loop_
_entity_poly.entity_id
_entity_poly.type
_entity_poly.pdbx_seq_one_letter_code
_entity_poly.pdbx_strand_id
1 'polypeptide(L)' 'MMHYKLLTLTYADTIFASAGSANLTAAAWNRNDEFLVQTKGPPAYQAQALLYAV' A
#
# COMPACT_ATOMS: atom_id res chain seq x y z
N MET A 1 -11.81 1.96 -14.10
CA MET A 1 -12.21 2.35 -12.73
C MET A 1 -11.07 1.99 -11.80
N MET A 2 -10.71 2.87 -10.86
CA MET A 2 -9.60 2.66 -9.93
C MET A 2 -9.85 1.46 -9.01
N HIS A 3 -8.92 0.50 -8.99
CA HIS A 3 -9.04 -0.74 -8.21
C HIS A 3 -7.71 -1.15 -7.53
N TYR A 4 -6.74 -0.23 -7.45
CA TYR A 4 -5.52 -0.48 -6.69
C TYR A 4 -5.80 -0.35 -5.19
N LYS A 5 -5.09 -1.15 -4.39
CA LYS A 5 -5.07 -1.03 -2.92
C LYS A 5 -3.63 -0.82 -2.50
N LEU A 6 -3.35 0.41 -2.08
CA LEU A 6 -2.01 0.86 -1.70
C LEU A 6 -2.13 1.73 -0.44
N LEU A 7 -1.35 1.39 0.58
CA LEU A 7 -1.14 2.18 1.77
C LEU A 7 0.32 2.65 1.79
N THR A 8 0.55 3.94 1.96
CA THR A 8 1.90 4.49 2.15
C THR A 8 2.00 5.18 3.51
N LEU A 9 3.12 4.98 4.20
CA LEU A 9 3.45 5.64 5.46
C LEU A 9 4.78 6.38 5.28
N THR A 10 4.72 7.71 5.30
CA THR A 10 5.90 8.57 5.12
C THR A 10 6.41 9.06 6.47
N TYR A 11 7.69 8.84 6.71
CA TYR A 11 8.44 9.33 7.86
C TYR A 11 9.49 10.34 7.40
N ALA A 12 10.16 11.00 8.34
CA ALA A 12 11.16 12.02 8.01
C ALA A 12 12.35 11.49 7.19
N ASP A 13 12.72 10.22 7.40
CA ASP A 13 13.91 9.58 6.81
C ASP A 13 13.57 8.46 5.82
N THR A 14 12.32 8.00 5.78
CA THR A 14 11.96 6.82 5.02
C THR A 14 10.47 6.75 4.68
N ILE A 15 10.12 5.85 3.79
CA ILE A 15 8.75 5.54 3.42
C ILE A 15 8.54 4.03 3.42
N PHE A 16 7.35 3.63 3.84
CA PHE A 16 6.86 2.26 3.72
C PHE A 16 5.65 2.25 2.79
N ALA A 17 5.55 1.20 1.97
CA ALA A 17 4.39 0.95 1.13
C ALA A 17 3.89 -0.47 1.36
N SER A 18 2.57 -0.63 1.53
CA SER A 18 1.88 -1.91 1.56
C SER A 18 0.89 -1.96 0.41
N ALA A 19 0.99 -2.97 -0.45
CA ALA A 19 0.09 -3.18 -1.58
C ALA A 19 -0.38 -4.64 -1.62
N GLY A 20 -1.53 -4.89 -2.23
CA GLY A 20 -2.02 -6.25 -2.38
C GLY A 20 -3.53 -6.35 -2.60
N SER A 21 -4.12 -7.44 -2.10
CA SER A 21 -5.54 -7.74 -2.29
C SER A 21 -6.45 -7.09 -1.25
N ALA A 22 -5.92 -6.67 -0.10
CA ALA A 22 -6.70 -6.13 1.00
C ALA A 22 -7.29 -4.74 0.70
N ASN A 23 -8.62 -4.61 0.83
CA ASN A 23 -9.27 -3.31 0.88
C ASN A 23 -9.09 -2.63 2.24
N LEU A 24 -9.29 -1.31 2.34
CA LEU A 24 -9.37 -0.61 3.62
C LEU A 24 -10.73 -0.85 4.30
N THR A 25 -11.02 -2.10 4.68
CA THR A 25 -12.26 -2.50 5.35
C THR A 25 -11.98 -3.46 6.50
N ALA A 26 -12.83 -3.43 7.53
CA ALA A 26 -12.66 -4.32 8.67
C ALA A 26 -12.64 -5.82 8.29
N ALA A 27 -13.39 -6.22 7.26
CA ALA A 27 -13.39 -7.60 6.79
C ALA A 27 -12.02 -8.02 6.21
N ALA A 28 -11.41 -7.17 5.38
CA ALA A 28 -10.10 -7.45 4.78
C ALA A 28 -8.97 -7.52 5.83
N TRP A 29 -9.05 -6.70 6.89
CA TRP A 29 -8.00 -6.65 7.92
C TRP A 29 -8.17 -7.66 9.07
N ASN A 30 -9.37 -8.25 9.25
CA ASN A 30 -9.64 -9.09 10.42
C ASN A 30 -10.20 -10.49 10.09
N ARG A 31 -10.64 -10.75 8.86
CA ARG A 31 -11.39 -11.98 8.53
C ARG A 31 -10.97 -12.63 7.22
N ASN A 32 -10.70 -11.86 6.18
CA ASN A 32 -10.38 -12.42 4.88
C ASN A 32 -8.92 -12.86 4.82
N ASP A 33 -8.66 -13.93 4.08
CA ASP A 33 -7.31 -14.28 3.65
C ASP A 33 -6.88 -13.30 2.56
N GLU A 34 -6.10 -12.30 2.96
CA GLU A 34 -5.57 -11.29 2.05
C GLU A 34 -4.06 -11.46 1.88
N PHE A 35 -3.56 -11.18 0.68
CA PHE A 35 -2.14 -11.14 0.38
C PHE A 35 -1.65 -9.69 0.38
N LEU A 36 -0.58 -9.43 1.11
CA LEU A 36 0.05 -8.12 1.24
C LEU A 36 1.55 -8.23 0.96
N VAL A 37 2.08 -7.28 0.21
CA VAL A 37 3.51 -7.05 0.02
C VAL A 37 3.87 -5.74 0.68
N GLN A 38 4.89 -5.77 1.54
CA GLN A 38 5.42 -4.59 2.22
C GLN A 38 6.81 -4.28 1.69
N THR A 39 7.05 -3.01 1.36
CA THR A 39 8.36 -2.52 0.93
C THR A 39 8.74 -1.26 1.70
N LYS A 40 10.04 -1.01 1.82
CA LYS A 40 10.62 0.17 2.47
C LYS A 40 11.61 0.84 1.52
N GLY A 41 11.70 2.17 1.57
CA GLY A 41 12.74 2.92 0.87
C GLY A 41 12.47 3.01 -0.64
N PRO A 42 13.48 2.84 -1.53
CA PRO A 42 13.36 3.12 -2.96
C PRO A 42 12.11 2.51 -3.65
N PRO A 43 11.73 1.25 -3.41
CA PRO A 43 10.52 0.67 -4.02
C PRO A 43 9.22 1.31 -3.49
N ALA A 44 9.19 1.75 -2.23
CA ALA A 44 8.04 2.41 -1.64
C ALA A 44 7.87 3.85 -2.16
N TYR A 45 8.96 4.55 -2.50
CA TYR A 45 8.90 5.83 -3.24
C TYR A 45 8.29 5.65 -4.63
N GLN A 46 8.64 4.56 -5.35
CA GLN A 46 8.05 4.26 -6.66
C GLN A 46 6.55 3.96 -6.55
N ALA A 47 6.15 3.18 -5.54
CA ALA A 47 4.73 2.91 -5.28
C ALA A 47 3.95 4.19 -4.95
N GLN A 48 4.54 5.10 -4.15
CA GLN A 48 3.94 6.40 -3.86
C GLN A 48 3.83 7.29 -5.11
N ALA A 49 4.83 7.31 -5.98
CA ALA A 49 4.77 8.10 -7.22
C ALA A 49 3.60 7.66 -8.13
N LEU A 50 3.32 6.35 -8.19
CA LEU A 50 2.17 5.81 -8.91
C LEU A 50 0.82 6.27 -8.32
N LEU A 51 0.74 6.54 -7.01
CA LEU A 51 -0.47 7.08 -6.38
C LEU A 51 -0.78 8.50 -6.87
N TYR A 52 0.25 9.32 -7.06
CA TYR A 52 0.10 10.73 -7.47
C TYR A 52 0.01 10.93 -8.99
N ALA A 53 0.31 9.89 -9.78
CA ALA A 53 0.28 9.94 -11.24
C ALA A 53 -1.09 9.55 -11.85
N VAL A 54 -2.08 9.22 -11.01
CA VAL A 54 -3.44 8.81 -11.40
C VAL A 54 -4.46 9.79 -10.85
#